data_AF-M5IMA1-F1
#
_entry.id   AF-M5IMA1-F1
#
_cell.length_a   1.000
_cell.length_b   1.000
_cell.length_c   1.000
_cell.angle_alpha   90.00
_cell.angle_beta   90.00
_cell.angle_gamma   90.00
#
_symmetry.space_group_name_H-M   'P 1'
#
loop_
_entity.id
_entity.type
_entity.pdbx_description
1 polymer ?
#
loop_
_entity_poly.entity_id
_entity_poly.type
_entity_poly.pdbx_seq_one_letter_code
_entity_poly.pdbx_strand_id
1 'polypeptide(L)' 'MTKFKVANIHCENCANTIKNALGDEYGEIKVDMSAEPKIVSVNLDGKDEAKFKEELDDLGFSVIEKI' A
#
# COMPACT_ATOMS: atom_id res chain seq x y z
N MET A 1 -3.10 -11.28 4.96
CA MET A 1 -2.80 -9.93 4.43
C MET A 1 -1.80 -9.26 5.35
N THR A 2 -0.64 -8.93 4.80
CA THR A 2 0.37 -8.08 5.45
C THR A 2 -0.13 -6.65 5.46
N LYS A 3 0.12 -5.91 6.53
CA LYS A 3 -0.33 -4.53 6.70
C LYS A 3 0.84 -3.58 6.88
N PHE A 4 0.71 -2.38 6.33
CA PHE A 4 1.71 -1.32 6.39
C PHE A 4 1.05 -0.01 6.77
N LYS A 5 1.65 0.74 7.69
CA LYS A 5 1.35 2.16 7.84
C LYS A 5 2.08 2.92 6.75
N VAL A 6 1.36 3.76 6.01
CA VAL A 6 1.87 4.44 4.82
C VAL A 6 1.59 5.93 4.92
N ALA A 7 2.60 6.73 4.60
CA ALA A 7 2.53 8.18 4.55
C ALA A 7 1.93 8.67 3.22
N ASN A 8 1.59 9.96 3.15
CA ASN A 8 1.20 10.67 1.92
C ASN A 8 -0.09 10.17 1.22
N ILE A 9 -0.94 9.40 1.92
CA ILE A 9 -2.28 9.02 1.44
C ILE A 9 -3.32 9.97 2.05
N HIS A 10 -3.78 10.95 1.27
CA HIS A 10 -4.65 12.03 1.78
C HIS A 10 -6.12 11.92 1.37
N CYS A 11 -6.43 11.18 0.31
CA CYS A 11 -7.80 11.06 -0.19
C CYS A 11 -8.05 9.70 -0.86
N GLU A 12 -9.31 9.41 -1.19
CA GLU A 12 -9.68 8.15 -1.86
C GLU A 12 -9.02 8.00 -3.24
N ASN A 13 -8.72 9.11 -3.92
CA ASN A 13 -7.99 9.03 -5.18
C ASN A 13 -6.56 8.50 -5.00
N CYS A 14 -5.86 8.86 -3.91
CA CYS A 14 -4.56 8.26 -3.57
C CYS A 14 -4.69 6.74 -3.39
N ALA A 15 -5.72 6.30 -2.67
CA ALA A 15 -5.99 4.88 -2.47
C ALA A 15 -6.27 4.16 -3.80
N ASN A 16 -7.04 4.78 -4.70
CA ASN A 16 -7.33 4.22 -6.02
C ASN A 16 -6.09 4.16 -6.91
N THR A 17 -5.19 5.15 -6.83
CA THR A 17 -3.89 5.11 -7.53
C THR A 17 -3.08 3.88 -7.11
N ILE A 18 -2.95 3.61 -5.81
CA ILE A 18 -2.23 2.44 -5.30
C ILE A 18 -2.88 1.14 -5.81
N LYS A 19 -4.21 1.02 -5.68
CA LYS A 19 -4.94 -0.17 -6.11
C LYS A 19 -4.80 -0.43 -7.62
N ASN A 20 -4.88 0.61 -8.43
CA ASN A 20 -4.78 0.47 -9.88
C ASN A 20 -3.35 0.18 -10.35
N ALA A 21 -2.35 0.78 -9.70
CA ALA A 21 -0.95 0.58 -10.09
C ALA A 21 -0.39 -0.78 -9.67
N LEU A 22 -0.75 -1.24 -8.45
CA LEU A 22 -0.16 -2.44 -7.84
C LEU A 22 -1.13 -3.63 -7.81
N GLY A 23 -2.41 -3.43 -8.13
CA GLY A 23 -3.43 -4.49 -8.04
C GLY A 23 -3.20 -5.65 -9.01
N ASP A 24 -2.70 -5.38 -10.21
CA ASP A 24 -2.43 -6.42 -11.21
C ASP A 24 -1.30 -7.37 -10.76
N GLU A 25 -0.26 -6.82 -10.11
CA GLU A 25 0.87 -7.61 -9.61
C GLU A 25 0.55 -8.26 -8.27
N TYR A 26 -0.02 -7.51 -7.31
CA TYR A 26 -0.18 -7.96 -5.92
C TYR A 26 -1.56 -8.53 -5.61
N GLY A 27 -2.54 -8.35 -6.49
CA GLY A 27 -3.93 -8.77 -6.29
C GLY A 27 -4.72 -7.76 -5.47
N GLU A 28 -5.55 -8.25 -4.54
CA GLU A 28 -6.38 -7.37 -3.72
C GLU A 28 -5.54 -6.49 -2.78
N ILE A 29 -5.61 -5.18 -2.98
CA ILE A 29 -5.04 -4.17 -2.08
C ILE A 29 -6.17 -3.37 -1.42
N LYS A 30 -6.13 -3.30 -0.09
CA LYS A 30 -7.07 -2.52 0.72
C LYS A 30 -6.36 -1.33 1.34
N VAL A 31 -7.00 -0.17 1.33
CA VAL A 31 -6.49 1.04 1.99
C VAL A 31 -7.52 1.49 3.00
N ASP A 32 -7.13 1.52 4.27
CA ASP A 32 -7.94 2.03 5.36
C ASP A 32 -7.72 3.54 5.49
N MET A 33 -8.70 4.29 4.98
CA MET A 33 -8.72 5.75 5.03
C MET A 33 -9.07 6.31 6.41
N SER A 34 -9.58 5.47 7.33
CA SER A 34 -10.01 5.88 8.68
C SER A 34 -8.87 5.87 9.71
N ALA A 35 -7.78 5.17 9.43
CA ALA A 35 -6.58 5.15 10.27
C ALA A 35 -5.73 6.42 10.09
N GLU A 36 -4.86 6.73 11.06
CA GLU A 36 -3.85 7.79 10.96
C GLU A 36 -2.53 7.29 11.58
N PRO A 37 -1.45 7.09 10.80
CA PRO A 37 -1.35 7.09 9.33
C PRO A 37 -2.28 6.09 8.63
N LYS A 38 -2.48 6.24 7.32
CA LYS A 38 -3.34 5.32 6.54
C LYS A 38 -2.71 3.92 6.49
N ILE A 39 -3.55 2.88 6.48
CA ILE A 39 -3.08 1.50 6.48
C ILE A 39 -3.32 0.87 5.11
N VAL A 40 -2.27 0.34 4.49
CA VAL A 40 -2.35 -0.46 3.27
C VAL A 40 -2.24 -1.94 3.64
N SER A 41 -3.21 -2.75 3.20
CA SER A 41 -3.23 -4.20 3.41
C SER A 41 -3.14 -4.91 2.06
N VAL A 42 -2.20 -5.83 1.94
CA VAL A 42 -1.93 -6.58 0.70
C VAL A 42 -1.64 -8.04 1.03
N ASN A 43 -1.98 -8.96 0.14
CA ASN A 43 -1.56 -10.34 0.29
C ASN A 43 -0.25 -10.59 -0.47
N LEU A 44 0.83 -10.86 0.26
CA LEU A 44 2.13 -11.06 -0.36
C LEU A 44 2.35 -12.51 -0.82
N ASP A 45 1.83 -13.56 -0.16
CA ASP A 45 1.92 -14.97 -0.60
C ASP A 45 3.22 -15.36 -1.36
N GLY A 46 4.39 -15.04 -0.81
CA GLY A 46 5.70 -15.33 -1.42
C GLY A 46 6.24 -14.28 -2.40
N LYS A 47 5.48 -13.21 -2.66
CA LYS A 47 5.94 -11.99 -3.35
C LYS A 47 6.91 -11.22 -2.47
N ASP A 48 7.80 -10.50 -3.15
CA ASP A 48 8.86 -9.74 -2.51
C ASP A 48 8.29 -8.49 -1.82
N GLU A 49 8.36 -8.48 -0.48
CA GLU A 49 7.94 -7.34 0.34
C GLU A 49 8.79 -6.10 0.07
N ALA A 50 10.09 -6.26 -0.22
CA ALA A 50 10.96 -5.13 -0.50
C ALA A 50 10.56 -4.45 -1.81
N LYS A 51 10.29 -5.24 -2.86
CA LYS A 51 9.79 -4.74 -4.15
C LYS A 51 8.46 -3.99 -3.99
N PHE A 52 7.52 -4.53 -3.21
CA PHE A 52 6.25 -3.85 -2.94
C PHE A 52 6.44 -2.49 -2.27
N LYS A 53 7.38 -2.38 -1.32
CA LYS A 53 7.70 -1.11 -0.64
C LYS A 53 8.36 -0.12 -1.58
N GLU A 54 9.27 -0.58 -2.45
CA GLU A 54 9.92 0.24 -3.47
C GLU A 54 8.89 0.81 -4.46
N GLU A 55 8.00 -0.03 -4.98
CA GLU A 55 6.96 0.41 -5.91
C GLU A 55 5.93 1.36 -5.26
N LEU A 56 5.64 1.20 -3.96
CA LEU A 56 4.85 2.19 -3.22
C LEU A 56 5.57 3.54 -3.11
N ASP A 57 6.88 3.53 -2.84
CA ASP A 57 7.68 4.75 -2.72
C ASP A 57 7.83 5.47 -4.07
N ASP A 58 7.99 4.72 -5.17
CA ASP A 58 7.99 5.22 -6.55
C ASP A 58 6.67 5.93 -6.92
N LEU A 59 5.55 5.48 -6.36
CA LEU A 59 4.23 6.13 -6.49
C LEU A 59 4.06 7.35 -5.56
N GLY A 60 5.03 7.63 -4.68
CA GLY A 60 5.03 8.73 -3.72
C GLY A 60 4.47 8.38 -2.34
N PHE A 61 4.26 7.10 -2.04
CA PHE A 61 3.66 6.61 -0.80
C PHE A 61 4.66 5.85 0.07
N SER A 62 5.33 6.55 0.98
CA SER A 62 6.39 5.93 1.78
C SER A 62 5.85 5.06 2.92
N VAL A 63 6.38 3.85 3.05
CA VAL A 63 6.05 2.92 4.14
C VAL A 63 6.76 3.36 5.43
N ILE A 64 5.99 3.55 6.50
CA ILE A 64 6.49 3.94 7.83
C ILE A 64 6.87 2.70 8.63
N GLU A 65 5.95 1.75 8.75
CA GLU A 65 6.16 0.49 9.47
C GLU A 65 5.23 -0.61 8.98
N LYS A 66 5.63 -1.87 9.21
CA LYS A 66 4.80 -3.07 9.00
C LYS A 66 4.11 -3.44 10.31
N ILE A 67 2.82 -3.79 10.25
CA ILE A 67 1.96 -4.12 11.40
C ILE A 67 1.22 -5.45 11.24
#